data_AF-A0ABD1YHM4-F1
#
_entry.id   AF-A0ABD1YHM4-F1
#
_cell.length_a   1.000
_cell.length_b   1.000
_cell.length_c   1.000
_cell.angle_alpha   90.00
_cell.angle_beta   90.00
_cell.angle_gamma   90.00
#
_symmetry.space_group_name_H-M   'P 1'
#
loop_
_entity.id
_entity.type
_entity.pdbx_description
1 polymer ?
#
loop_
_entity_poly.entity_id
_entity_poly.type
_entity_poly.pdbx_seq_one_letter_code
_entity_poly.pdbx_strand_id
1 'polypeptide(L)'
;MELMQIIHGQISYSLNLYKKLLSMEQGNVVASPLSISAALAITAGGARGETLNQMVSHLKFLDNKKLPLHTTYQNLIREYYRAESSAVDFGTQAEWARGQVNLWASQKTRGKINELLPPGSVKSSTTMILANALYFF
;
A
#
# COMPACT_ATOMS: atom_id res chain seq x y z
N MET A 1 -6.32 -10.48 19.88
CA MET A 1 -5.00 -10.90 19.37
C MET A 1 -3.95 -10.12 20.16
N GLU A 2 -2.94 -10.78 20.69
CA GLU A 2 -1.87 -10.14 21.47
C GLU A 2 -0.94 -9.34 20.53
N LEU A 3 -0.43 -8.17 20.96
CA LEU A 3 0.44 -7.30 20.13
C LEU A 3 1.62 -8.07 19.51
N MET A 4 2.18 -9.01 20.25
CA MET A 4 3.27 -9.88 19.81
C MET A 4 2.91 -10.73 18.58
N GLN A 5 1.65 -11.18 18.46
CA GLN A 5 1.20 -11.95 17.30
C GLN A 5 1.14 -11.07 16.03
N ILE A 6 0.72 -9.81 16.16
CA ILE A 6 0.73 -8.84 15.06
C ILE A 6 2.16 -8.58 14.60
N ILE A 7 3.08 -8.36 15.53
CA ILE A 7 4.50 -8.10 15.24
C ILE A 7 5.12 -9.30 14.52
N HIS A 8 4.95 -10.52 15.03
CA HIS A 8 5.47 -11.72 14.38
C HIS A 8 4.91 -11.94 12.98
N GLY A 9 3.61 -11.67 12.78
CA GLY A 9 2.99 -11.75 11.46
C GLY A 9 3.53 -10.71 10.48
N GLN A 10 3.75 -9.47 10.93
CA GLN A 10 4.36 -8.39 10.14
C GLN A 10 5.81 -8.70 9.76
N ILE A 11 6.61 -9.24 10.68
CA ILE A 11 7.99 -9.69 10.39
C ILE A 11 7.97 -10.81 9.34
N SER A 12 7.08 -11.80 9.52
CA SER A 12 6.95 -12.92 8.57
C SER A 12 6.51 -12.45 7.18
N TYR A 13 5.58 -11.50 7.10
CA TYR A 13 5.17 -10.86 5.85
C TYR A 13 6.35 -10.14 5.19
N SER A 14 7.07 -9.32 5.97
CA SER A 14 8.24 -8.56 5.52
C SER A 14 9.32 -9.46 4.90
N LEU A 15 9.68 -10.55 5.57
CA LEU A 15 10.68 -11.50 5.07
C LEU A 15 10.25 -12.15 3.74
N ASN A 16 8.96 -12.50 3.61
CA ASN A 16 8.46 -13.10 2.37
C ASN A 16 8.43 -12.09 1.21
N LEU A 17 8.04 -10.84 1.48
CA LEU A 17 8.07 -9.76 0.50
C LEU A 17 9.49 -9.54 -0.02
N TYR A 18 10.47 -9.39 0.87
CA TYR A 18 11.87 -9.18 0.47
C TYR A 18 12.45 -10.35 -0.31
N LYS A 19 12.17 -11.60 0.10
CA LYS A 19 12.56 -12.78 -0.69
C LYS A 19 12.04 -12.71 -2.13
N LYS A 20 10.82 -12.22 -2.32
CA LYS A 20 10.23 -12.06 -3.66
C LYS A 20 10.87 -10.91 -4.43
N LEU A 21 11.06 -9.74 -3.81
CA LEU A 21 11.68 -8.59 -4.47
C LEU A 21 13.12 -8.89 -4.91
N LEU A 22 13.91 -9.52 -4.04
CA LEU A 22 15.29 -9.94 -4.35
C LEU A 22 15.36 -11.01 -5.46
N SER A 23 14.27 -11.72 -5.74
CA SER A 23 14.19 -12.67 -6.86
C SER A 23 13.85 -11.99 -8.19
N MET A 24 13.38 -10.74 -8.17
CA MET A 24 12.88 -10.01 -9.34
C MET A 24 13.81 -8.87 -9.76
N GLU A 25 14.47 -8.22 -8.81
CA GLU A 25 15.30 -7.05 -9.04
C GLU A 25 16.78 -7.39 -8.89
N GLN A 26 17.60 -6.89 -9.82
CA GLN A 26 19.06 -6.95 -9.73
C GLN A 26 19.56 -5.64 -9.10
N GLY A 27 20.16 -5.71 -7.91
CA GLY A 27 20.76 -4.55 -7.23
C GLY A 27 20.15 -4.25 -5.86
N ASN A 28 20.21 -2.98 -5.46
CA ASN A 28 19.74 -2.54 -4.15
C ASN A 28 18.21 -2.51 -4.10
N VAL A 29 17.63 -3.20 -3.11
CA VAL A 29 16.19 -3.21 -2.85
C VAL A 29 15.91 -2.54 -1.51
N VAL A 30 15.08 -1.49 -1.53
CA VAL A 30 14.57 -0.82 -0.33
C VAL A 30 13.06 -0.73 -0.41
N ALA A 31 12.36 -1.24 0.60
CA ALA A 31 10.91 -1.20 0.69
C ALA A 31 10.45 -1.03 2.14
N SER A 32 9.23 -0.52 2.33
CA SER A 32 8.58 -0.49 3.65
C SER A 32 7.43 -1.49 3.70
N PRO A 33 7.66 -2.72 4.22
CA PRO A 33 6.62 -3.73 4.31
C PRO A 33 5.40 -3.27 5.11
N LEU A 34 5.63 -2.53 6.21
CA LEU A 34 4.54 -1.99 7.02
C LEU A 34 3.64 -1.08 6.17
N SER A 35 4.24 -0.21 5.36
CA SER A 35 3.53 0.72 4.48
C SER A 35 2.73 0.02 3.39
N ILE A 36 3.31 -1.01 2.77
CA ILE A 36 2.62 -1.83 1.76
C ILE A 36 1.44 -2.58 2.41
N SER A 37 1.66 -3.18 3.58
CA SER A 37 0.60 -3.89 4.31
C SER A 37 -0.56 -2.98 4.71
N ALA A 38 -0.28 -1.74 5.12
CA ALA A 38 -1.29 -0.76 5.46
C ALA A 38 -2.12 -0.35 4.23
N ALA A 39 -1.46 -0.08 3.10
CA ALA A 39 -2.13 0.25 1.84
C ALA A 39 -3.04 -0.91 1.36
N LEU A 40 -2.55 -2.15 1.47
CA LEU A 40 -3.33 -3.35 1.17
C LEU A 40 -4.52 -3.52 2.12
N ALA A 41 -4.35 -3.26 3.42
CA ALA A 41 -5.43 -3.37 4.40
C ALA A 41 -6.54 -2.34 4.17
N ILE A 42 -6.20 -1.10 3.79
CA ILE A 42 -7.18 -0.08 3.40
C ILE A 42 -7.99 -0.57 2.19
N THR A 43 -7.29 -1.09 1.18
CA THR A 43 -7.92 -1.62 -0.04
C THR A 43 -8.80 -2.83 0.26
N ALA A 44 -8.37 -3.71 1.17
CA ALA A 44 -9.15 -4.85 1.63
C ALA A 44 -10.46 -4.41 2.32
N GLY A 45 -10.49 -3.26 3.01
CA GLY A 45 -11.72 -2.71 3.58
C GLY A 45 -12.83 -2.44 2.53
N GLY A 46 -12.43 -2.13 1.29
CA GLY A 46 -13.34 -1.99 0.15
C GLY A 46 -13.65 -3.29 -0.61
N ALA A 47 -12.85 -4.34 -0.41
CA ALA A 47 -13.00 -5.62 -1.11
C ALA A 47 -14.09 -6.51 -0.48
N ARG A 48 -14.62 -7.45 -1.27
CA ARG A 48 -15.61 -8.45 -0.83
C ARG A 48 -15.30 -9.82 -1.44
N GLY A 49 -15.95 -10.86 -0.91
CA GLY A 49 -15.87 -12.22 -1.46
C GLY A 49 -14.42 -12.74 -1.55
N GLU A 50 -14.10 -13.38 -2.67
CA GLU A 50 -12.80 -14.02 -2.86
C GLU A 50 -11.62 -13.02 -2.90
N THR A 51 -11.84 -11.82 -3.44
CA THR A 51 -10.82 -10.76 -3.43
C THR A 51 -10.43 -10.38 -2.00
N LEU A 52 -11.42 -10.25 -1.11
CA LEU A 52 -11.15 -9.98 0.31
C LEU A 52 -10.36 -11.13 0.95
N ASN A 53 -10.76 -12.38 0.67
CA ASN A 53 -10.09 -13.57 1.20
C ASN A 53 -8.61 -13.62 0.80
N GLN A 54 -8.31 -13.35 -0.47
CA GLN A 54 -6.94 -13.36 -0.99
C GLN A 54 -6.10 -12.23 -0.37
N MET A 55 -6.63 -11.01 -0.28
CA MET A 55 -5.93 -9.88 0.35
C MET A 55 -5.63 -10.16 1.83
N VAL A 56 -6.61 -10.66 2.58
CA VAL A 56 -6.49 -10.93 4.01
C VAL A 56 -5.53 -12.10 4.28
N SER A 57 -5.59 -13.18 3.50
CA SER A 57 -4.69 -14.33 3.66
C SER A 57 -3.22 -13.99 3.42
N HIS A 58 -2.95 -13.07 2.48
CA HIS A 58 -1.61 -12.60 2.20
C HIS A 58 -1.04 -11.74 3.34
N LEU A 59 -1.91 -11.03 4.04
CA LEU A 59 -1.59 -10.21 5.20
C LEU A 59 -1.49 -11.02 6.50
N LYS A 60 -1.30 -12.36 6.46
CA LYS A 60 -0.93 -13.39 7.49
C LYS A 60 -1.20 -13.17 9.00
N PHE A 61 -1.20 -11.95 9.51
CA PHE A 61 -1.73 -11.47 10.78
C PHE A 61 -3.23 -11.07 10.70
N LEU A 62 -3.86 -11.12 9.53
CA LEU A 62 -5.30 -10.93 9.36
C LEU A 62 -5.97 -12.28 9.08
N ASP A 63 -6.77 -12.80 10.02
CA ASP A 63 -7.59 -14.00 9.82
C ASP A 63 -9.04 -13.59 9.54
N ASN A 64 -9.48 -13.78 8.28
CA ASN A 64 -10.83 -13.47 7.81
C ASN A 64 -11.94 -14.16 8.62
N LYS A 65 -11.67 -15.37 9.17
CA LYS A 65 -12.67 -16.12 9.93
C LYS A 65 -12.71 -15.75 11.42
N LYS A 66 -11.69 -15.06 11.93
CA LYS A 66 -11.58 -14.76 13.37
C LYS A 66 -11.65 -13.28 13.71
N LEU A 67 -11.46 -12.35 12.78
CA LEU A 67 -11.55 -10.93 13.11
C LEU A 67 -12.00 -10.08 11.92
N PRO A 68 -13.04 -9.23 12.07
CA PRO A 68 -13.04 -7.98 11.32
C PRO A 68 -11.74 -7.27 11.70
N LEU A 69 -10.85 -7.04 10.72
CA LEU A 69 -9.63 -6.21 10.80
C LEU A 69 -9.51 -5.55 12.19
N HIS A 70 -8.75 -6.16 13.11
CA HIS A 70 -8.79 -5.83 14.54
C HIS A 70 -8.86 -4.32 14.76
N THR A 71 -9.80 -3.84 15.59
CA THR A 71 -10.05 -2.40 15.79
C THR A 71 -8.77 -1.62 16.10
N THR A 72 -7.80 -2.20 16.81
CA THR A 72 -6.48 -1.57 17.04
C THR A 72 -5.67 -1.37 15.76
N TYR A 73 -5.67 -2.33 14.83
CA TYR A 73 -4.97 -2.18 13.55
C TYR A 73 -5.70 -1.19 12.63
N GLN A 74 -7.04 -1.20 12.62
CA GLN A 74 -7.83 -0.18 11.93
C GLN A 74 -7.57 1.22 12.49
N ASN A 75 -7.53 1.35 13.82
CA ASN A 75 -7.26 2.62 14.48
C ASN A 75 -5.83 3.08 14.17
N LEU A 76 -4.83 2.19 14.22
CA LEU A 76 -3.45 2.51 13.87
C LEU A 76 -3.32 2.94 12.41
N ILE A 77 -3.97 2.27 11.47
CA ILE A 77 -3.95 2.72 10.08
C ILE A 77 -4.67 4.07 9.93
N ARG A 78 -5.86 4.22 10.51
CA ARG A 78 -6.68 5.43 10.36
C ARG A 78 -6.02 6.66 11.00
N GLU A 79 -5.41 6.49 12.16
CA GLU A 79 -4.76 7.55 12.93
C GLU A 79 -3.44 7.99 12.26
N TYR A 80 -2.64 7.04 11.77
CA TYR A 80 -1.29 7.32 11.28
C TYR A 80 -1.20 7.52 9.75
N TYR A 81 -1.97 6.79 8.95
CA TYR A 81 -1.81 6.86 7.49
C TYR A 81 -2.58 8.00 6.83
N ARG A 82 -3.62 8.57 7.49
CA ARG A 82 -4.43 9.70 7.01
C ARG A 82 -4.62 9.69 5.49
N ALA A 83 -5.04 8.53 4.97
CA ALA A 83 -5.06 8.29 3.53
C ALA A 83 -6.01 9.27 2.84
N GLU A 84 -5.53 9.89 1.77
CA GLU A 84 -6.30 10.78 0.91
C GLU A 84 -6.87 9.97 -0.27
N SER A 85 -8.06 10.32 -0.74
CA SER A 85 -8.68 9.68 -1.92
C SER A 85 -9.24 10.75 -2.85
N SER A 86 -9.20 10.48 -4.15
CA SER A 86 -9.72 11.37 -5.18
C SER A 86 -10.25 10.57 -6.36
N ALA A 87 -11.43 10.95 -6.86
CA ALA A 87 -11.99 10.37 -8.07
C ALA A 87 -11.36 11.02 -9.30
N VAL A 88 -10.98 10.20 -10.27
CA VAL A 88 -10.29 10.62 -11.50
C VAL A 88 -10.90 9.88 -12.67
N ASP A 89 -11.21 10.59 -13.76
CA ASP A 89 -11.49 9.97 -15.06
C ASP A 89 -10.17 9.70 -15.78
N PHE A 90 -9.64 8.48 -15.64
CA PHE A 90 -8.40 8.11 -16.32
C PHE A 90 -8.54 8.10 -17.84
N GLY A 91 -9.76 7.90 -18.38
CA GLY A 91 -10.00 7.88 -19.82
C GLY A 91 -9.56 9.16 -20.52
N THR A 92 -9.70 10.30 -19.83
CA THR A 92 -9.33 11.62 -20.35
C THR A 92 -8.20 12.29 -19.57
N GLN A 93 -7.94 11.90 -18.31
CA GLN A 93 -7.04 12.61 -17.40
C GLN A 93 -5.88 11.75 -16.87
N ALA A 94 -5.51 10.64 -17.52
CA ALA A 94 -4.44 9.74 -17.06
C ALA A 94 -3.11 10.46 -16.74
N GLU A 95 -2.59 11.29 -17.65
CA GLU A 95 -1.33 12.01 -17.41
C GLU A 95 -1.47 13.10 -16.34
N TRP A 96 -2.62 13.77 -16.28
CA TRP A 96 -2.90 14.72 -15.21
C TRP A 96 -2.89 14.03 -13.83
N ALA A 97 -3.53 12.86 -13.73
CA ALA A 97 -3.58 12.05 -12.52
C ALA A 97 -2.19 11.59 -12.08
N ARG A 98 -1.36 11.13 -13.03
CA ARG A 98 0.04 10.80 -12.78
C ARG A 98 0.79 12.01 -12.19
N GLY A 99 0.60 13.19 -12.78
CA GLY A 99 1.18 14.45 -12.29
C GLY A 99 0.73 14.79 -10.87
N GLN A 100 -0.56 14.64 -10.55
CA GLN A 100 -1.08 14.89 -9.19
C GLN A 100 -0.48 13.93 -8.16
N VAL A 101 -0.35 12.65 -8.48
CA VAL A 101 0.26 11.67 -7.57
C VAL A 101 1.74 11.99 -7.32
N ASN A 102 2.50 12.37 -8.34
CA ASN A 102 3.90 12.78 -8.18
C ASN A 102 4.04 14.07 -7.39
N LEU A 103 3.17 15.06 -7.62
CA LEU A 103 3.12 16.29 -6.84
C LEU A 103 2.83 16.01 -5.37
N TRP A 104 1.83 15.18 -5.09
CA TRP A 104 1.51 14.72 -3.73
C TRP A 104 2.70 14.03 -3.07
N ALA A 105 3.36 13.09 -3.77
CA ALA A 105 4.51 12.37 -3.25
C ALA A 105 5.66 13.34 -2.90
N SER A 106 5.95 14.29 -3.79
CA SER A 106 6.97 15.32 -3.56
C SER A 106 6.65 16.17 -2.33
N GLN A 107 5.41 16.65 -2.21
CA GLN A 107 4.97 17.45 -1.06
C GLN A 107 5.06 16.68 0.26
N LYS A 108 4.56 15.43 0.31
CA LYS A 108 4.58 14.61 1.53
C LYS A 108 5.99 14.15 1.92
N THR A 109 6.93 14.14 0.97
CA THR A 109 8.32 13.72 1.20
C THR A 109 9.31 14.87 1.19
N ARG A 110 8.85 16.12 1.30
CA ARG A 110 9.71 17.33 1.31
C ARG A 110 10.66 17.40 0.10
N GLY A 111 10.16 17.02 -1.08
CA GLY A 111 10.90 17.04 -2.34
C GLY A 111 11.90 15.91 -2.54
N LYS A 112 11.87 14.86 -1.70
CA LYS A 112 12.80 13.72 -1.80
C LYS A 112 12.33 12.65 -2.79
N ILE A 113 11.02 12.48 -2.97
CA ILE A 113 10.42 11.60 -3.98
C ILE A 113 9.64 12.46 -4.96
N ASN A 114 10.27 12.83 -6.08
CA ASN A 114 9.68 13.74 -7.08
C ASN A 114 8.97 13.00 -8.22
N GLU A 115 9.35 11.75 -8.48
CA GLU A 115 8.73 10.91 -9.50
C GLU A 115 8.47 9.52 -8.91
N LEU A 116 7.29 9.36 -8.31
CA LEU A 116 6.81 8.08 -7.79
C LEU A 116 6.28 7.20 -8.93
N LEU A 117 5.55 7.83 -9.87
CA LEU A 117 4.98 7.20 -11.05
C LEU A 117 5.72 7.68 -12.30
N PRO A 118 6.49 6.79 -12.97
CA PRO A 118 7.25 7.14 -14.17
C PRO A 118 6.32 7.42 -15.36
N PRO A 119 6.77 8.15 -16.38
CA PRO A 119 5.99 8.41 -17.59
C PRO A 119 5.41 7.13 -18.21
N GLY A 120 4.15 7.17 -18.65
CA GLY A 120 3.47 6.02 -19.27
C GLY A 120 3.00 4.91 -18.30
N SER A 121 3.24 5.05 -16.99
CA SER A 121 2.76 4.09 -15.98
C SER A 121 1.26 4.17 -15.70
N VAL A 122 0.63 5.32 -15.99
CA VAL A 122 -0.81 5.53 -15.88
C VAL A 122 -1.40 5.63 -17.28
N LYS A 123 -2.43 4.84 -17.57
CA LYS A 123 -3.03 4.72 -18.90
C LYS A 123 -4.51 5.09 -18.84
N SER A 124 -5.12 5.31 -20.00
CA SER A 124 -6.58 5.50 -20.10
C SER A 124 -7.39 4.30 -19.62
N SER A 125 -6.78 3.11 -19.61
CA SER A 125 -7.35 1.88 -19.06
C SER A 125 -7.12 1.70 -17.55
N THR A 126 -6.41 2.61 -16.89
CA THR A 126 -6.19 2.54 -15.44
C THR A 126 -7.52 2.73 -14.72
N THR A 127 -7.83 1.87 -13.75
CA THR A 127 -9.07 1.98 -12.95
C THR A 127 -8.82 2.55 -11.55
N MET A 128 -7.64 2.28 -10.99
CA MET A 128 -7.29 2.71 -9.64
C MET A 128 -5.77 2.80 -9.49
N ILE A 129 -5.31 3.78 -8.70
CA ILE A 129 -3.93 3.92 -8.27
C ILE A 129 -3.92 3.84 -6.74
N LEU A 130 -3.09 2.97 -6.19
CA LEU A 130 -2.76 2.94 -4.77
C LEU A 130 -1.33 3.46 -4.60
N ALA A 131 -1.19 4.72 -4.21
CA ALA A 131 0.10 5.38 -4.06
C ALA A 131 0.58 5.34 -2.60
N ASN A 132 1.85 5.01 -2.41
CA ASN A 132 2.50 5.03 -1.10
C ASN A 132 3.93 5.54 -1.23
N ALA A 133 4.33 6.47 -0.36
CA ALA A 133 5.66 7.06 -0.35
C ALA A 133 6.14 7.22 1.09
N LEU A 134 7.39 6.83 1.35
CA LEU A 134 8.04 6.94 2.66
C LEU A 134 9.48 7.40 2.47
N TYR A 135 9.92 8.31 3.33
CA TYR A 135 11.28 8.81 3.40
C TYR A 135 11.72 8.88 4.86
N PHE A 136 12.99 8.58 5.12
CA PHE A 136 13.62 8.64 6.45
C PHE A 136 14.74 9.70 6.44
N PHE A 137 14.88 10.44 7.56
CA PHE A 137 15.91 11.46 7.76
C PHE A 137 17.21 10.86 8.26
#